data_AF-A0A5B7BVI1-F1
#
_entry.id   AF-A0A5B7BVI1-F1
#
_cell.length_a   1.000
_cell.length_b   1.000
_cell.length_c   1.000
_cell.angle_alpha   90.00
_cell.angle_beta   90.00
_cell.angle_gamma   90.00
#
_symmetry.space_group_name_H-M   'P 1'
#
loop_
_entity.id
_entity.type
_entity.pdbx_description
1 polymer ?
#
loop_
_entity_poly.entity_id
_entity_poly.type
_entity_poly.pdbx_seq_one_letter_code
_entity_poly.pdbx_strand_id
1 'polypeptide(L)'
;MRAMYGVKVETVFVCSIFAAAFSGSAKKLMDLQVPDTCLWAEAFTDLQACVNGEIRDIFSSGSVTALKELEAVDTSVKKLYPMIQDGVGPVEAEAFQSSILDLGKKADKLSQGLDLLAKEVDGFFQIVLTGRDALLCNLRVGGNVSDPMRENNNVEQRAVR
;
A
#
# COMPACT_ATOMS: atom_id res chain seq x y z
N MET A 1 7.99 -12.98 15.91
CA MET A 1 8.00 -13.19 14.43
C MET A 1 6.65 -13.00 13.75
N ARG A 2 5.50 -13.33 14.38
CA ARG A 2 4.16 -13.20 13.75
C ARG A 2 3.75 -11.77 13.36
N ALA A 3 4.20 -10.74 14.09
CA ALA A 3 3.93 -9.33 13.76
C ALA A 3 4.67 -8.86 12.49
N MET A 4 5.96 -9.20 12.36
CA MET A 4 6.75 -8.90 11.15
C MET A 4 6.22 -9.63 9.91
N TYR A 5 5.67 -10.83 10.09
CA TYR A 5 4.94 -11.52 9.03
C TYR A 5 3.69 -10.75 8.59
N GLY A 6 2.94 -10.18 9.54
CA GLY A 6 1.79 -9.32 9.26
C GLY A 6 2.14 -8.12 8.39
N VAL A 7 3.19 -7.37 8.75
CA VAL A 7 3.66 -6.22 7.95
C VAL A 7 3.98 -6.63 6.51
N LYS A 8 4.62 -7.78 6.31
CA LYS A 8 4.90 -8.30 4.96
C LYS A 8 3.61 -8.59 4.19
N VAL A 9 2.66 -9.30 4.82
CA VAL A 9 1.39 -9.66 4.20
C VAL A 9 0.61 -8.41 3.81
N GLU A 10 0.48 -7.45 4.73
CA GLU A 10 -0.22 -6.19 4.50
C GLU A 10 0.44 -5.36 3.39
N THR A 11 1.77 -5.28 3.35
CA THR A 11 2.50 -4.59 2.28
C THR A 11 2.19 -5.20 0.92
N VAL A 12 2.27 -6.54 0.79
CA VAL A 12 1.97 -7.23 -0.47
C VAL A 12 0.52 -7.03 -0.88
N PHE A 13 -0.41 -7.09 0.08
CA PHE A 13 -1.83 -6.85 -0.15
C PHE A 13 -2.08 -5.44 -0.71
N VAL A 14 -1.56 -4.40 -0.06
CA VAL A 14 -1.67 -3.00 -0.51
C VAL A 14 -1.04 -2.81 -1.89
N CYS A 15 0.15 -3.37 -2.14
CA CYS A 15 0.78 -3.29 -3.47
C CYS A 15 -0.06 -3.97 -4.56
N SER A 16 -0.74 -5.08 -4.26
CA SER A 16 -1.60 -5.77 -5.22
C SER A 16 -2.82 -4.94 -5.62
N ILE A 17 -3.39 -4.18 -4.67
CA ILE A 17 -4.48 -3.23 -4.91
C ILE A 17 -4.04 -2.15 -5.89
N PHE A 18 -2.90 -1.52 -5.64
CA PHE A 18 -2.35 -0.52 -6.57
C PHE A 18 -2.09 -1.14 -7.96
N ALA A 19 -1.47 -2.31 -8.02
CA ALA A 19 -1.24 -2.99 -9.30
C ALA A 19 -2.53 -3.27 -10.06
N ALA A 20 -3.61 -3.66 -9.37
CA ALA A 20 -4.92 -3.85 -9.98
C ALA A 20 -5.52 -2.53 -10.47
N ALA A 21 -5.50 -1.48 -9.65
CA ALA A 21 -6.00 -0.15 -9.98
C ALA A 21 -5.30 0.45 -11.22
N PHE A 22 -3.97 0.44 -11.24
CA PHE A 22 -3.17 1.00 -12.34
C PHE A 22 -3.20 0.16 -13.62
N SER A 23 -3.36 -1.16 -13.52
CA SER A 23 -3.50 -2.03 -14.71
C SER A 23 -4.91 -2.10 -15.26
N GLY A 24 -5.89 -1.54 -14.54
CA GLY A 24 -7.31 -1.69 -14.88
C GLY A 24 -7.79 -3.14 -14.81
N SER A 25 -7.15 -3.99 -14.01
CA SER A 25 -7.43 -5.43 -13.99
C SER A 25 -7.40 -6.04 -12.60
N ALA A 26 -8.55 -6.58 -12.20
CA ALA A 26 -8.68 -7.37 -10.97
C ALA A 26 -7.77 -8.60 -10.93
N LYS A 27 -7.22 -9.07 -12.06
CA LYS A 27 -6.30 -10.21 -12.13
C LYS A 27 -4.98 -9.98 -11.38
N LYS A 28 -4.66 -8.72 -11.03
CA LYS A 28 -3.47 -8.38 -10.25
C LYS A 28 -3.71 -8.39 -8.74
N LEU A 29 -4.96 -8.50 -8.30
CA LEU A 29 -5.26 -8.72 -6.89
C LEU A 29 -4.71 -10.07 -6.45
N MET A 30 -4.12 -10.09 -5.26
CA MET A 30 -3.61 -11.31 -4.66
C MET A 30 -4.49 -11.68 -3.48
N ASP A 31 -5.01 -12.91 -3.48
CA ASP A 31 -5.68 -13.48 -2.33
C ASP A 31 -4.62 -14.18 -1.46
N LEU A 32 -4.05 -13.43 -0.52
CA LEU A 32 -2.98 -13.90 0.35
C LEU A 32 -3.56 -14.84 1.42
N GLN A 33 -2.87 -15.95 1.64
CA GLN A 33 -3.22 -16.94 2.65
C GLN A 33 -2.38 -16.70 3.91
N VAL A 34 -3.05 -16.59 5.05
CA VAL A 34 -2.42 -16.37 6.35
C VAL A 34 -2.71 -17.58 7.23
N PRO A 35 -1.70 -18.19 7.90
CA PRO A 35 -1.96 -19.31 8.79
C PRO A 35 -2.86 -18.92 9.96
N ASP A 36 -3.86 -19.74 10.28
CA ASP A 36 -4.82 -19.53 11.39
C ASP A 36 -4.14 -19.39 12.77
N THR A 37 -2.87 -19.82 12.87
CA THR A 37 -2.06 -19.60 14.08
C THR A 37 -1.77 -18.12 14.35
N CYS A 38 -1.96 -17.21 13.38
CA CYS A 38 -1.88 -15.77 13.59
C CYS A 38 -3.18 -15.25 14.19
N LEU A 39 -3.10 -14.56 15.34
CA LEU A 39 -4.26 -13.96 16.02
C LEU A 39 -5.01 -12.91 15.18
N TRP A 40 -4.37 -12.39 14.12
CA TRP A 40 -4.92 -11.40 13.21
C TRP A 40 -5.43 -12.00 11.88
N ALA A 41 -5.34 -13.33 11.71
CA ALA A 41 -5.65 -13.99 10.44
C ALA A 41 -7.11 -13.79 9.99
N GLU A 42 -8.05 -13.92 10.93
CA GLU A 42 -9.48 -13.71 10.67
C GLU A 42 -9.76 -12.26 10.24
N ALA A 43 -9.33 -11.29 11.05
CA ALA A 43 -9.49 -9.88 10.73
C ALA A 43 -8.86 -9.48 9.38
N PHE A 44 -7.70 -10.05 9.03
CA PHE A 44 -7.08 -9.82 7.72
C PHE A 44 -7.89 -10.48 6.59
N THR A 45 -8.40 -11.69 6.80
CA THR A 45 -9.21 -12.40 5.80
C THR A 45 -10.48 -11.62 5.49
N ASP A 46 -11.14 -11.08 6.51
CA ASP A 46 -12.34 -10.23 6.36
C ASP A 46 -12.01 -8.94 5.60
N LEU A 47 -10.91 -8.27 5.97
CA LEU A 47 -10.44 -7.07 5.27
C LEU A 47 -10.15 -7.35 3.80
N GLN A 48 -9.40 -8.42 3.51
CA GLN A 48 -9.05 -8.82 2.16
C GLN A 48 -10.29 -9.18 1.35
N ALA A 49 -11.23 -9.93 1.93
CA ALA A 49 -12.47 -10.31 1.26
C ALA A 49 -13.32 -9.09 0.91
N CYS A 50 -13.47 -8.15 1.86
CA CYS A 50 -14.19 -6.89 1.66
C CYS A 50 -13.56 -6.05 0.55
N VAL A 51 -12.28 -5.71 0.69
CA VAL A 51 -11.58 -4.81 -0.25
C VAL A 51 -11.42 -5.44 -1.63
N ASN A 52 -11.01 -6.71 -1.73
CA ASN A 52 -10.89 -7.37 -3.02
C ASN A 52 -12.27 -7.58 -3.67
N GLY A 53 -13.33 -7.78 -2.87
CA GLY A 53 -14.71 -7.82 -3.35
C GLY A 53 -15.11 -6.52 -4.03
N GLU A 54 -14.99 -5.41 -3.33
CA GLU A 54 -15.28 -4.06 -3.85
C GLU A 54 -14.50 -3.75 -5.14
N ILE A 55 -13.20 -4.05 -5.16
CA ILE A 55 -12.38 -3.81 -6.36
C ILE A 55 -12.82 -4.70 -7.53
N ARG A 56 -13.15 -5.97 -7.27
CA ARG A 56 -13.67 -6.88 -8.30
C ARG A 56 -15.01 -6.39 -8.84
N ASP A 57 -15.87 -5.84 -8.00
CA ASP A 57 -17.17 -5.29 -8.39
C ASP A 57 -17.01 -4.03 -9.25
N ILE A 58 -16.10 -3.12 -8.88
CA ILE A 58 -15.73 -1.96 -9.70
C ILE A 58 -15.34 -2.41 -11.11
N PHE A 59 -14.41 -3.36 -11.23
CA PHE A 59 -13.95 -3.83 -12.54
C PHE A 59 -15.01 -4.65 -13.32
N SER A 60 -15.93 -5.33 -12.63
CA SER A 60 -16.99 -6.13 -13.27
C SER A 60 -18.16 -5.28 -13.74
N SER A 61 -18.43 -4.15 -13.08
CA SER A 61 -19.54 -3.24 -13.40
C SER A 61 -19.36 -2.49 -14.74
N GLY A 62 -18.17 -2.56 -15.35
CA GLY A 62 -17.80 -1.78 -16.54
C GLY A 62 -17.78 -0.27 -16.29
N SER A 63 -18.07 0.18 -15.07
CA SER A 63 -18.16 1.57 -14.66
C SER A 63 -16.86 1.99 -14.01
N VAL A 64 -16.20 2.97 -14.65
CA VAL A 64 -15.16 3.81 -14.09
C VAL A 64 -13.89 3.04 -13.75
N THR A 65 -12.82 3.33 -14.48
CA THR A 65 -11.50 2.91 -14.05
C THR A 65 -11.26 3.41 -12.61
N ALA A 66 -10.58 2.62 -11.78
CA ALA A 66 -10.24 3.04 -10.42
C ALA A 66 -9.56 4.43 -10.36
N LEU A 67 -8.97 4.87 -11.47
CA LEU A 67 -8.26 6.13 -11.64
C LEU A 67 -8.87 6.98 -12.76
N LYS A 68 -9.91 7.74 -12.44
CA LYS A 68 -10.63 8.64 -13.37
C LYS A 68 -9.69 9.58 -14.15
N GLU A 69 -8.62 10.04 -13.53
CA GLU A 69 -7.63 10.92 -14.15
C GLU A 69 -6.81 10.20 -15.22
N LEU A 70 -6.45 8.93 -14.98
CA LEU A 70 -5.73 8.09 -15.94
C LEU A 70 -6.61 7.77 -17.16
N GLU A 71 -7.90 7.49 -16.94
CA GLU A 71 -8.87 7.28 -18.03
C GLU A 71 -9.11 8.54 -18.84
N ALA A 72 -9.15 9.72 -18.20
CA ALA A 72 -9.25 10.98 -18.92
C ALA A 72 -8.04 11.21 -19.84
N VAL A 73 -6.83 10.89 -19.37
CA VAL A 73 -5.60 10.94 -20.17
C VAL A 73 -5.66 9.95 -21.34
N ASP A 74 -5.98 8.68 -21.07
CA ASP A 74 -6.11 7.63 -22.10
C ASP A 74 -7.13 8.01 -23.19
N THR A 75 -8.28 8.56 -22.78
CA THR A 75 -9.30 9.04 -23.72
C THR A 75 -8.78 10.19 -24.60
N SER A 76 -8.05 11.14 -24.02
CA SER A 76 -7.44 12.24 -24.79
C SER A 76 -6.35 11.74 -25.75
N VAL A 77 -5.53 10.77 -25.34
CA VAL A 77 -4.52 10.15 -26.20
C VAL A 77 -5.18 9.41 -27.37
N LYS A 78 -6.22 8.61 -27.10
CA LYS A 78 -6.98 7.90 -28.15
C LYS A 78 -7.61 8.85 -29.17
N LYS A 79 -8.05 10.04 -28.74
CA LYS A 79 -8.55 11.08 -29.64
C LYS A 79 -7.43 11.74 -30.46
N LEU A 80 -6.29 12.00 -29.83
CA LEU A 80 -5.19 12.73 -30.45
C LEU A 80 -4.39 11.87 -31.44
N TYR A 81 -4.27 10.57 -31.17
CA TYR A 81 -3.44 9.65 -31.96
C TYR A 81 -3.82 9.60 -33.46
N PRO A 82 -5.11 9.47 -33.86
CA PRO A 82 -5.51 9.52 -35.26
C PRO A 82 -5.16 10.85 -35.94
N MET A 83 -5.34 11.98 -35.23
CA MET A 83 -5.03 13.32 -35.76
C MET A 83 -3.54 13.47 -36.12
N ILE A 84 -2.66 12.77 -35.41
CA ILE A 84 -1.23 12.75 -35.72
C ILE A 84 -0.93 11.86 -36.92
N GLN A 85 -1.61 10.69 -37.04
CA GLN A 85 -1.39 9.74 -38.12
C GLN A 85 -1.92 10.22 -39.47
N ASP A 86 -3.12 10.79 -39.49
CA ASP A 86 -3.79 11.23 -40.72
C ASP A 86 -3.19 12.54 -41.27
N GLY A 87 -2.35 13.21 -40.46
CA GLY A 87 -1.85 14.54 -40.73
C GLY A 87 -2.88 15.61 -40.40
N VAL A 88 -2.42 16.78 -39.98
CA VAL A 88 -3.30 17.90 -39.60
C VAL A 88 -3.48 18.82 -40.79
N GLY A 89 -4.68 18.86 -41.37
CA GLY A 89 -5.03 19.84 -42.38
C GLY A 89 -5.10 21.26 -41.79
N PRO A 90 -4.98 22.32 -42.62
CA PRO A 90 -5.02 23.71 -42.13
C PRO A 90 -6.33 24.10 -41.43
N VAL A 91 -7.43 23.39 -41.70
CA VAL A 91 -8.74 23.59 -41.03
C VAL A 91 -8.79 22.91 -39.66
N GLU A 92 -7.96 21.88 -39.43
CA GLU A 92 -7.96 21.06 -38.20
C GLU A 92 -6.89 21.49 -37.19
N ALA A 93 -6.02 22.42 -37.58
CA ALA A 93 -4.90 22.89 -36.75
C ALA A 93 -5.34 23.42 -35.37
N GLU A 94 -6.44 24.19 -35.32
CA GLU A 94 -6.98 24.69 -34.05
C GLU A 94 -7.57 23.57 -33.17
N ALA A 95 -8.28 22.61 -33.78
CA ALA A 95 -8.85 21.46 -33.07
C ALA A 95 -7.76 20.53 -32.52
N PHE A 96 -6.67 20.38 -33.27
CA PHE A 96 -5.48 19.64 -32.87
C PHE A 96 -4.78 20.32 -31.68
N GLN A 97 -4.52 21.63 -31.77
CA GLN A 97 -3.91 22.40 -30.67
C GLN A 97 -4.78 22.37 -29.40
N SER A 98 -6.09 22.52 -29.54
CA SER A 98 -7.04 22.40 -28.43
C SER A 98 -6.97 21.02 -27.75
N SER A 99 -6.86 19.95 -28.54
CA SER A 99 -6.75 18.58 -28.03
C SER A 99 -5.42 18.33 -27.30
N ILE A 100 -4.32 18.94 -27.75
CA ILE A 100 -3.03 18.91 -27.04
C ILE A 100 -3.14 19.63 -25.69
N LEU A 101 -3.74 20.82 -25.65
CA LEU A 101 -3.91 21.59 -24.42
C LEU A 101 -4.81 20.86 -23.42
N ASP A 102 -5.87 20.21 -23.89
CA ASP A 102 -6.75 19.37 -23.06
C ASP A 102 -6.02 18.15 -22.50
N LEU A 103 -5.20 17.46 -23.31
CA LEU A 103 -4.35 16.37 -22.83
C LEU A 103 -3.38 16.85 -21.76
N GLY A 104 -2.73 18.00 -21.96
CA GLY A 104 -1.83 18.61 -20.96
C GLY A 104 -2.54 18.85 -19.62
N LYS A 105 -3.72 19.48 -19.64
CA LYS A 105 -4.52 19.71 -18.42
C LYS A 105 -4.91 18.43 -17.69
N LYS A 106 -5.21 17.36 -18.43
CA LYS A 106 -5.57 16.05 -17.84
C LYS A 106 -4.34 15.35 -17.27
N ALA A 107 -3.20 15.44 -17.94
CA ALA A 107 -1.93 14.93 -17.45
C ALA A 107 -1.47 15.67 -16.18
N ASP A 108 -1.65 17.00 -16.11
CA ASP A 108 -1.35 17.79 -14.92
C ASP A 108 -2.20 17.35 -13.72
N LYS A 109 -3.51 17.09 -13.94
CA LYS A 109 -4.39 16.56 -12.89
C LYS A 109 -3.94 15.20 -12.40
N LEU A 110 -3.64 14.27 -13.32
CA LEU A 110 -3.11 12.96 -12.97
C LEU A 110 -1.80 13.08 -12.16
N SER A 111 -0.90 13.98 -12.56
CA SER A 111 0.35 14.23 -11.83
C SER A 111 0.08 14.73 -10.41
N GLN A 112 -0.84 15.68 -10.24
CA GLN A 112 -1.23 16.18 -8.91
C GLN A 112 -1.82 15.08 -8.03
N GLY A 113 -2.67 14.21 -8.59
CA GLY A 113 -3.22 13.05 -7.89
C GLY A 113 -2.12 12.08 -7.44
N LEU A 114 -1.14 11.80 -8.32
CA LEU A 114 0.01 10.95 -8.00
C LEU A 114 0.93 11.57 -6.94
N ASP A 115 1.15 12.88 -6.96
CA ASP A 115 1.92 13.58 -5.94
C ASP A 115 1.26 13.50 -4.56
N LEU A 116 -0.07 13.61 -4.50
CA LEU A 116 -0.82 13.41 -3.26
C LEU A 116 -0.72 11.97 -2.77
N LEU A 117 -0.92 10.99 -3.67
CA LEU A 117 -0.78 9.57 -3.34
C LEU A 117 0.63 9.27 -2.81
N ALA A 118 1.67 9.80 -3.43
CA ALA A 118 3.05 9.61 -3.01
C ALA A 118 3.31 10.12 -1.58
N LYS A 119 2.72 11.28 -1.22
CA LYS A 119 2.81 11.84 0.14
C LYS A 119 2.12 10.95 1.17
N GLU A 120 0.93 10.44 0.86
CA GLU A 120 0.20 9.54 1.76
C GLU A 120 0.93 8.20 1.94
N VAL A 121 1.48 7.65 0.86
CA VAL A 121 2.29 6.42 0.90
C VAL A 121 3.55 6.64 1.74
N ASP A 122 4.27 7.76 1.56
CA ASP A 122 5.43 8.09 2.39
C ASP A 122 5.04 8.20 3.87
N GLY A 123 3.95 8.92 4.19
CA GLY A 123 3.42 9.02 5.55
C GLY A 123 3.11 7.66 6.18
N PHE A 124 2.45 6.76 5.44
CA PHE A 124 2.20 5.39 5.88
C PHE A 124 3.50 4.64 6.18
N PHE A 125 4.49 4.70 5.27
CA PHE A 125 5.79 4.07 5.50
C PHE A 125 6.50 4.63 6.72
N GLN A 126 6.45 5.95 6.96
CA GLN A 126 7.02 6.55 8.17
C GLN A 126 6.37 6.00 9.44
N ILE A 127 5.05 5.83 9.47
CA ILE A 127 4.33 5.23 10.60
C ILE A 127 4.79 3.79 10.84
N VAL A 128 4.84 2.97 9.77
CA VAL A 128 5.27 1.56 9.87
C VAL A 128 6.71 1.45 10.37
N LEU A 129 7.63 2.26 9.82
CA LEU A 129 9.04 2.26 10.22
C LEU A 129 9.22 2.73 11.66
N THR A 130 8.55 3.81 12.06
CA THR A 130 8.62 4.34 13.43
C THR A 130 8.02 3.35 14.44
N GLY A 131 6.90 2.70 14.10
CA GLY A 131 6.29 1.66 14.92
C GLY A 131 7.20 0.44 15.11
N ARG A 132 7.86 0.00 14.03
CA ARG A 132 8.90 -1.05 14.09
C ARG A 132 10.03 -0.66 15.04
N ASP A 133 10.55 0.56 14.90
CA ASP A 133 11.68 1.03 15.71
C ASP A 133 11.30 1.11 17.19
N ALA A 134 10.09 1.60 17.51
CA ALA A 134 9.55 1.61 18.87
C ALA A 134 9.45 0.19 19.46
N LEU A 135 8.94 -0.79 18.71
CA LEU A 135 8.85 -2.18 19.17
C LEU A 135 10.24 -2.80 19.41
N LEU A 136 11.20 -2.55 18.52
CA LEU A 136 12.57 -3.04 18.67
C LEU A 136 13.27 -2.42 19.89
N CYS A 137 13.05 -1.14 20.16
CA CYS A 137 13.56 -0.47 21.36
C CYS A 137 13.00 -1.11 22.65
N ASN A 138 11.70 -1.40 22.69
CA ASN A 138 11.08 -2.05 23.85
C ASN A 138 11.60 -3.47 24.10
N LEU A 139 11.90 -4.24 23.04
CA LEU A 139 12.48 -5.57 23.16
C LEU A 139 13.93 -5.54 23.70
N ARG A 140 14.71 -4.48 23.44
CA ARG A 140 16.06 -4.32 23.98
C ARG A 140 16.07 -3.99 25.47
N VAL A 141 15.10 -3.21 25.95
CA VAL A 141 15.03 -2.82 27.37
C VAL A 141 14.70 -4.00 28.29
N GLY A 142 13.95 -5.00 27.82
CA GLY A 142 13.60 -6.20 28.59
C GLY A 142 14.75 -7.20 28.81
N GLY A 143 15.91 -7.04 28.15
CA GLY A 143 17.03 -7.97 28.24
C GLY A 143 17.99 -7.75 29.41
N ASN A 144 17.85 -6.65 30.17
CA ASN A 144 18.84 -6.22 31.15
C ASN A 144 18.45 -6.47 32.62
N VAL A 145 17.38 -7.22 32.90
CA VAL A 145 17.05 -7.61 34.29
C VAL A 145 17.80 -8.90 34.63
N SER A 146 19.10 -8.77 34.90
CA SER A 146 19.83 -9.76 35.69
C SER A 146 19.39 -9.64 37.15
N ASP A 147 18.62 -10.61 37.61
CA ASP A 147 18.24 -10.79 39.01
C ASP A 147 19.50 -10.91 39.89
N PRO A 148 19.74 -10.02 40.88
CA PRO A 148 20.80 -10.24 41.84
C PRO A 148 20.38 -11.39 42.75
N MET A 149 20.84 -12.58 42.38
CA MET A 149 20.69 -13.83 43.11
C MET A 149 20.90 -13.60 44.61
N ARG A 150 19.87 -13.91 45.41
CA ARG A 150 19.89 -13.96 46.87
C ARG A 150 21.02 -14.90 47.33
N GLU A 151 22.11 -14.36 47.86
CA GLU A 151 23.00 -15.12 48.74
C GLU A 151 22.40 -15.14 50.14
N ASN A 152 21.75 -16.26 50.45
CA ASN A 152 21.17 -16.56 51.74
C ASN A 152 22.12 -17.55 52.44
N ASN A 153 23.09 -17.05 53.22
CA ASN A 153 23.99 -17.90 54.01
C ASN A 153 23.63 -17.81 55.49
N ASN A 154 22.68 -18.64 55.91
CA ASN A 154 22.52 -19.06 57.30
C ASN A 154 23.12 -20.47 57.44
N VAL A 155 24.19 -20.61 58.22
CA VAL A 155 24.60 -21.91 58.78
C VAL A 155 24.66 -21.77 60.30
N GLU A 156 23.84 -22.58 60.97
CA GLU A 156 23.69 -22.70 62.42
C GLU A 156 24.90 -23.33 63.14
N GLN A 157 25.17 -22.79 64.34
CA GLN A 157 25.57 -23.43 65.61
C GLN A 157 26.53 -24.65 65.65
N ARG A 158 27.62 -24.53 66.43
CA ARG A 158 27.74 -25.13 67.78
C ARG A 158 29.01 -24.70 68.55
N ALA A 159 28.86 -24.60 69.87
CA ALA A 159 29.84 -24.17 70.89
C ALA A 159 30.91 -25.22 71.26
N VAL A 160 31.72 -24.87 72.28
CA VAL A 160 32.74 -25.61 73.09
C VAL A 160 34.16 -25.09 72.78
N ARG A 161 34.93 -24.47 73.69
CA ARG A 161 35.06 -24.56 75.16
C ARG A 161 35.63 -23.26 75.71
#